data_AF-U1Q8C1-F1
#
_entry.id   AF-U1Q8C1-F1
#
_cell.length_a   1.000
_cell.length_b   1.000
_cell.length_c   1.000
_cell.angle_alpha   90.00
_cell.angle_beta   90.00
_cell.angle_gamma   90.00
#
_symmetry.space_group_name_H-M   'P 1'
#
loop_
_entity.id
_entity.type
_entity.pdbx_description
1 polymer ?
#
loop_
_entity_poly.entity_id
_entity_poly.type
_entity_poly.pdbx_seq_one_letter_code
_entity_poly.pdbx_strand_id
1 'polypeptide(L)'
;MRGLFPVDMSDGRAIRIQARNAVYPPAQAPNAVRLLADMELELQRVWEPWSWGRLAYIPFSPRVRSGRFVLAPARWTLNELLRQGFVKNPDAPELFARWRQQWKVPRHCLVVNQDMRLLLDADNAGHIELLRAELAKNGSLVLEELPGGASTPHDAWGWLADGDEVYASELVVSFTKRDAAFGADRFRAKIHLEPELKYFPGSRWHSFRLYTPMDEMTHLLKDGIGEAMERIATVSGSTPFFVRYTDDDGPHLRLRFQDASSASSERVAEFREVLRNACNDLGATTFVQDEYHPEFERYGGLEQLELTHETFSEDALAVLRALRSPTTEFFSGLEEYTILSWTETLVGFGQGFDCETAESADAPDPLAVLEAWTDRMGLASSRGDDSYARHRERWSRLVQSHLLRIQHGESLGDCGLGRAAPLRAGRGLGVAAVTGRGQTPPPRVVGSYLHMTFNRVFGPDSERERRLLEILRSVSVRLDRERSARGATR
;
A
#
# COMPACT_ATOMS: atom_id res chain seq x y z
N MET A 1 0.98 -8.83 -5.58
CA MET A 1 2.33 -9.37 -5.25
C MET A 1 2.74 -8.79 -3.91
N ARG A 2 3.44 -9.51 -3.03
CA ARG A 2 3.86 -8.97 -1.72
C ARG A 2 5.37 -9.17 -1.54
N GLY A 3 6.18 -8.22 -2.02
CA GLY A 3 7.63 -8.17 -1.79
C GLY A 3 8.36 -7.31 -2.82
N LEU A 4 9.58 -6.86 -2.50
CA LEU A 4 10.48 -6.09 -3.37
C LEU A 4 11.52 -7.00 -4.03
N PHE A 5 11.92 -6.68 -5.27
CA PHE A 5 13.02 -7.37 -5.94
C PHE A 5 13.73 -6.44 -6.93
N PRO A 6 15.05 -6.56 -7.11
CA PRO A 6 15.77 -5.81 -8.14
C PRO A 6 15.47 -6.39 -9.52
N VAL A 7 15.45 -5.54 -10.53
CA VAL A 7 15.20 -5.90 -11.94
C VAL A 7 16.32 -5.34 -12.80
N ASP A 8 16.82 -6.16 -13.73
CA ASP A 8 17.72 -5.70 -14.77
C ASP A 8 16.93 -4.87 -15.80
N MET A 9 17.25 -3.58 -15.88
CA MET A 9 16.56 -2.63 -16.76
C MET A 9 16.86 -2.84 -18.26
N SER A 10 17.77 -3.75 -18.62
CA SER A 10 18.04 -4.07 -20.03
C SER A 10 17.07 -5.08 -20.63
N ASP A 11 16.54 -6.00 -19.80
CA ASP A 11 15.72 -7.12 -20.28
C ASP A 11 14.51 -7.47 -19.42
N GLY A 12 14.35 -6.79 -18.28
CA GLY A 12 13.22 -6.91 -17.37
C GLY A 12 13.29 -8.11 -16.44
N ARG A 13 14.40 -8.86 -16.40
CA ARG A 13 14.54 -10.03 -15.53
C ARG A 13 14.81 -9.62 -14.09
N ALA A 14 14.11 -10.24 -13.14
CA ALA A 14 14.44 -10.09 -11.73
C ALA A 14 15.83 -10.65 -11.42
N ILE A 15 16.56 -9.94 -10.57
CA ILE A 15 17.89 -10.30 -10.12
C ILE A 15 17.78 -10.91 -8.72
N ARG A 16 18.47 -12.02 -8.48
CA ARG A 16 18.60 -12.60 -7.15
C ARG A 16 19.93 -12.20 -6.53
N ILE A 17 19.86 -11.50 -5.40
CA ILE A 17 21.03 -11.11 -4.62
C ILE A 17 21.43 -12.25 -3.67
N GLN A 18 22.73 -12.43 -3.47
CA GLN A 18 23.31 -13.37 -2.51
C GLN A 18 24.54 -12.76 -1.82
N ALA A 19 24.52 -12.65 -0.50
CA ALA A 19 25.68 -12.31 0.31
C ALA A 19 26.29 -13.58 0.94
N ARG A 20 27.48 -13.97 0.48
CA ARG A 20 28.20 -15.17 0.98
C ARG A 20 29.31 -14.81 1.97
N ASN A 21 28.97 -14.03 2.98
CA ASN A 21 29.88 -13.59 4.03
C ASN A 21 29.10 -13.31 5.33
N ALA A 22 29.83 -13.07 6.42
CA ALA A 22 29.27 -12.71 7.73
C ALA A 22 29.39 -11.19 8.02
N VAL A 23 29.60 -10.36 6.99
CA VAL A 23 29.63 -8.90 7.15
C VAL A 23 28.24 -8.44 7.53
N TYR A 24 28.12 -7.57 8.52
CA TYR A 24 26.85 -6.97 8.92
C TYR A 24 26.55 -5.74 8.05
N PRO A 25 25.69 -5.84 7.01
CA PRO A 25 25.53 -4.77 6.03
C PRO A 25 25.01 -3.45 6.63
N PRO A 26 24.08 -3.43 7.61
CA PRO A 26 23.62 -2.19 8.22
C PRO A 26 24.72 -1.32 8.84
N ALA A 27 25.83 -1.89 9.30
CA ALA A 27 26.93 -1.14 9.89
C ALA A 27 28.09 -0.88 8.93
N GLN A 28 28.27 -1.73 7.91
CA GLN A 28 29.51 -1.77 7.12
C GLN A 28 29.31 -1.48 5.62
N ALA A 29 28.08 -1.55 5.12
CA ALA A 29 27.78 -1.40 3.69
C ALA A 29 27.13 -0.04 3.37
N PRO A 30 27.42 0.57 2.21
CA PRO A 30 26.64 1.70 1.70
C PRO A 30 25.16 1.34 1.51
N ASN A 31 24.27 2.32 1.58
CA ASN A 31 22.82 2.11 1.51
C ASN A 31 22.36 1.32 0.27
N ALA A 32 22.98 1.53 -0.89
CA ALA A 32 22.65 0.79 -2.10
C ALA A 32 22.98 -0.71 -1.97
N VAL A 33 24.13 -1.05 -1.38
CA VAL A 33 24.53 -2.45 -1.14
C VAL A 33 23.67 -3.08 -0.06
N ARG A 34 23.39 -2.32 1.02
CA ARG A 34 22.47 -2.76 2.07
C ARG A 34 21.08 -3.05 1.52
N LEU A 35 20.52 -2.18 0.68
CA LEU A 35 19.21 -2.39 0.06
C LEU A 35 19.17 -3.70 -0.74
N LEU A 36 20.21 -3.97 -1.53
CA LEU A 36 20.32 -5.22 -2.29
C LEU A 36 20.45 -6.44 -1.36
N ALA A 37 21.21 -6.33 -0.28
CA ALA A 37 21.33 -7.40 0.71
C ALA A 37 20.01 -7.65 1.45
N ASP A 38 19.26 -6.61 1.81
CA ASP A 38 17.94 -6.75 2.44
C ASP A 38 16.93 -7.42 1.47
N MET A 39 17.04 -7.14 0.16
CA MET A 39 16.26 -7.81 -0.89
C MET A 39 16.61 -9.29 -1.09
N GLU A 40 17.74 -9.80 -0.57
CA GLU A 40 18.00 -11.24 -0.56
C GLU A 40 16.96 -11.98 0.29
N LEU A 41 16.51 -11.37 1.38
CA LEU A 41 15.60 -11.96 2.36
C LEU A 41 14.12 -11.78 1.98
N GLU A 42 13.83 -10.95 0.97
CA GLU A 42 12.46 -10.74 0.46
C GLU A 42 11.82 -12.06 0.00
N LEU A 43 10.51 -12.18 0.23
CA LEU A 43 9.72 -13.40 -0.04
C LEU A 43 10.17 -14.65 0.76
N GLN A 44 11.05 -14.49 1.75
CA GLN A 44 11.49 -15.57 2.63
C GLN A 44 10.99 -15.32 4.06
N ARG A 45 10.55 -16.39 4.74
CA ARG A 45 10.40 -16.36 6.19
C ARG A 45 11.76 -16.69 6.80
N VAL A 46 12.49 -15.66 7.22
CA VAL A 46 13.79 -15.80 7.86
C VAL A 46 13.61 -16.42 9.24
N TRP A 47 14.52 -17.32 9.62
CA TRP A 47 14.55 -17.87 10.96
C TRP A 47 15.21 -16.86 11.91
N GLU A 48 14.80 -16.88 13.17
CA GLU A 48 15.40 -16.03 14.21
C GLU A 48 15.86 -16.93 15.37
N PRO A 49 16.89 -16.53 16.14
CA PRO A 49 17.18 -17.16 17.41
C PRO A 49 15.97 -17.16 18.34
N TRP A 50 15.96 -18.05 19.34
CA TRP A 50 14.90 -18.04 20.34
C TRP A 50 14.81 -16.67 21.04
N SER A 51 13.62 -16.06 21.02
CA SER A 51 13.37 -14.78 21.67
C SER A 51 12.42 -14.94 22.86
N TRP A 52 12.88 -14.53 24.04
CA TRP A 52 12.03 -14.40 25.23
C TRP A 52 11.16 -13.14 25.20
N GLY A 53 11.35 -12.26 24.20
CA GLY A 53 10.70 -10.95 24.16
C GLY A 53 10.88 -10.19 25.47
N ARG A 54 9.78 -9.70 26.04
CA ARG A 54 9.79 -8.95 27.31
C ARG A 54 10.19 -9.80 28.53
N LEU A 55 10.15 -11.13 28.44
CA LEU A 55 10.58 -12.01 29.52
C LEU A 55 12.10 -12.12 29.64
N ALA A 56 12.88 -11.55 28.71
CA ALA A 56 14.35 -11.56 28.79
C ALA A 56 14.92 -10.83 30.03
N TYR A 57 14.12 -10.02 30.72
CA TYR A 57 14.54 -9.24 31.90
C TYR A 57 14.29 -9.95 33.24
N ILE A 58 13.64 -11.11 33.25
CA ILE A 58 13.41 -11.86 34.49
C ILE A 58 14.73 -12.39 35.05
N PRO A 59 14.86 -12.58 36.37
CA PRO A 59 16.11 -13.03 36.97
C PRO A 59 16.65 -14.36 36.43
N PHE A 60 15.75 -15.27 36.05
CA PHE A 60 16.08 -16.58 35.52
C PHE A 60 15.16 -16.97 34.36
N SER A 61 15.74 -17.32 33.21
CA SER A 61 15.04 -17.95 32.09
C SER A 61 15.46 -19.43 31.98
N PRO A 62 14.52 -20.38 31.95
CA PRO A 62 14.87 -21.80 31.90
C PRO A 62 15.40 -22.21 30.53
N ARG A 63 16.11 -23.34 30.47
CA ARG A 63 16.48 -23.96 29.20
C ARG A 63 15.25 -24.29 28.36
N VAL A 64 15.28 -23.94 27.08
CA VAL A 64 14.26 -24.33 26.11
C VAL A 64 14.83 -25.42 25.21
N ARG A 65 14.12 -26.55 25.11
CA ARG A 65 14.53 -27.70 24.30
C ARG A 65 13.43 -28.18 23.37
N SER A 66 13.83 -28.65 22.20
CA SER A 66 13.01 -29.44 21.29
C SER A 66 13.74 -30.75 20.99
N GLY A 67 13.25 -31.85 21.57
CA GLY A 67 13.96 -33.13 21.55
C GLY A 67 15.36 -33.02 22.16
N ARG A 68 16.40 -33.30 21.37
CA ARG A 68 17.80 -33.22 21.77
C ARG A 68 18.45 -31.84 21.53
N PHE A 69 17.72 -30.91 20.91
CA PHE A 69 18.23 -29.58 20.60
C PHE A 69 17.88 -28.59 21.71
N VAL A 70 18.90 -27.90 22.22
CA VAL A 70 18.73 -26.75 23.11
C VAL A 70 18.59 -25.50 22.25
N LEU A 71 17.41 -24.89 22.28
CA LEU A 71 17.09 -23.68 21.50
C LEU A 71 17.51 -22.40 22.23
N ALA A 72 17.50 -22.43 23.56
CA ALA A 72 18.04 -21.39 24.43
C ALA A 72 18.59 -22.04 25.71
N PRO A 73 19.80 -21.69 26.17
CA PRO A 73 20.33 -22.16 27.44
C PRO A 73 19.56 -21.56 28.62
N ALA A 74 19.63 -22.22 29.78
CA ALA A 74 19.24 -21.60 31.02
C ALA A 74 20.12 -20.38 31.29
N ARG A 75 19.49 -19.26 31.66
CA ARG A 75 20.12 -17.94 31.75
C ARG A 75 19.74 -17.24 33.05
N TRP A 76 20.71 -16.58 33.68
CA TRP A 76 20.54 -15.76 34.87
C TRP A 76 20.98 -14.33 34.59
N THR A 77 20.12 -13.35 34.90
CA THR A 77 20.49 -11.94 34.81
C THR A 77 21.20 -11.48 36.07
N LEU A 78 22.16 -10.58 35.93
CA LEU A 78 22.97 -10.08 37.05
C LEU A 78 22.42 -8.77 37.64
N ASN A 79 21.23 -8.33 37.21
CA ASN A 79 20.60 -7.08 37.62
C ASN A 79 20.37 -6.98 39.13
N GLU A 80 19.92 -8.07 39.76
CA GLU A 80 19.73 -8.10 41.22
C GLU A 80 21.07 -7.96 41.95
N LEU A 81 22.07 -8.74 41.53
CA LEU A 81 23.42 -8.72 42.10
C LEU A 81 24.06 -7.31 41.97
N LEU A 82 23.87 -6.64 40.83
CA LEU A 82 24.29 -5.26 40.61
C LEU A 82 23.59 -4.28 41.58
N ARG A 83 22.27 -4.40 41.75
CA ARG A 83 21.51 -3.55 42.69
C ARG A 83 21.93 -3.75 44.15
N GLN A 84 22.38 -4.95 44.51
CA GLN A 84 22.95 -5.25 45.82
C GLN A 84 24.39 -4.72 46.01
N GLY A 85 24.95 -4.03 45.01
CA GLY A 85 26.22 -3.33 45.12
C GLY A 85 27.46 -4.20 44.88
N PHE A 86 27.31 -5.37 44.25
CA PHE A 86 28.39 -6.36 44.06
C PHE A 86 29.72 -5.78 43.57
N VAL A 87 29.69 -4.84 42.62
CA VAL A 87 30.90 -4.22 42.06
C VAL A 87 31.75 -3.50 43.12
N LYS A 88 31.10 -2.81 44.06
CA LYS A 88 31.78 -1.96 45.06
C LYS A 88 31.87 -2.63 46.44
N ASN A 89 31.34 -3.83 46.59
CA ASN A 89 31.25 -4.49 47.89
C ASN A 89 32.60 -5.12 48.27
N PRO A 90 33.19 -4.80 49.43
CA PRO A 90 34.42 -5.44 49.91
C PRO A 90 34.25 -6.95 50.16
N ASP A 91 33.03 -7.40 50.48
CA ASP A 91 32.67 -8.82 50.69
C ASP A 91 31.96 -9.40 49.46
N ALA A 92 32.35 -8.98 48.25
CA ALA A 92 31.77 -9.42 46.99
C ALA A 92 31.68 -10.96 46.84
N PRO A 93 32.69 -11.77 47.23
CA PRO A 93 32.59 -13.23 47.13
C PRO A 93 31.42 -13.83 47.94
N GLU A 94 31.18 -13.32 49.15
CA GLU A 94 30.09 -13.80 50.02
C GLU A 94 28.72 -13.35 49.48
N LEU A 95 28.63 -12.12 48.96
CA LEU A 95 27.42 -11.65 48.29
C LEU A 95 27.09 -12.52 47.07
N PHE A 96 28.09 -12.83 46.25
CA PHE A 96 27.92 -13.71 45.09
C PHE A 96 27.52 -15.13 45.49
N ALA A 97 28.14 -15.70 46.51
CA ALA A 97 27.81 -17.04 47.00
C ALA A 97 26.33 -17.15 47.42
N ARG A 98 25.81 -16.16 48.17
CA ARG A 98 24.39 -16.11 48.56
C ARG A 98 23.47 -15.96 47.35
N TRP A 99 23.79 -15.05 46.43
CA TRP A 99 23.00 -14.86 45.20
C TRP A 99 22.98 -16.14 44.34
N ARG A 100 24.13 -16.80 44.18
CA ARG A 100 24.27 -18.08 43.49
C ARG A 100 23.40 -19.16 44.13
N GLN A 101 23.39 -19.25 45.46
CA GLN A 101 22.57 -20.23 46.18
C GLN A 101 21.07 -19.97 45.98
N GLN A 102 20.63 -18.71 46.08
CA GLN A 102 19.24 -18.30 45.85
C GLN A 102 18.75 -18.68 44.46
N TRP A 103 19.55 -18.41 43.43
CA TRP A 103 19.19 -18.63 42.03
C TRP A 103 19.62 -19.99 41.47
N LYS A 104 20.25 -20.83 42.31
CA LYS A 104 20.76 -22.17 41.95
C LYS A 104 21.68 -22.15 40.73
N VAL A 105 22.57 -21.15 40.66
CA VAL A 105 23.55 -21.03 39.57
C VAL A 105 24.59 -22.16 39.72
N PRO A 106 24.89 -22.90 38.63
CA PRO A 106 25.88 -23.98 38.68
C PRO A 106 27.28 -23.46 38.97
N ARG A 107 28.18 -24.36 39.41
CA ARG A 107 29.60 -24.01 39.61
C ARG A 107 30.23 -23.52 38.32
N HIS A 108 30.08 -24.26 37.23
CA HIS A 108 30.58 -23.88 35.92
C HIS A 108 29.47 -23.26 35.09
N CYS A 109 29.69 -22.05 34.60
CA CYS A 109 28.77 -21.32 33.73
C CYS A 109 29.55 -20.42 32.76
N LEU A 110 28.86 -19.82 31.82
CA LEU A 110 29.42 -18.86 30.88
C LEU A 110 28.97 -17.45 31.25
N VAL A 111 29.91 -16.52 31.37
CA VAL A 111 29.59 -15.08 31.36
C VAL A 111 29.41 -14.66 29.90
N VAL A 112 28.24 -14.13 29.56
CA VAL A 112 27.86 -13.84 28.18
C VAL A 112 27.52 -12.36 27.99
N ASN A 113 28.05 -11.78 26.93
CA ASN A 113 27.61 -10.50 26.38
C ASN A 113 27.86 -10.47 24.86
N GLN A 114 26.79 -10.35 24.08
CA GLN A 114 26.86 -10.46 22.61
C GLN A 114 27.61 -11.74 22.21
N ASP A 115 28.74 -11.60 21.50
CA ASP A 115 29.56 -12.73 21.05
C ASP A 115 30.59 -13.19 22.09
N MET A 116 30.84 -12.40 23.14
CA MET A 116 31.77 -12.75 24.19
C MET A 116 31.18 -13.83 25.10
N ARG A 117 31.94 -14.91 25.29
CA ARG A 117 31.63 -16.02 26.19
C ARG A 117 32.88 -16.34 27.01
N LEU A 118 32.80 -16.22 28.33
CA LEU A 118 33.90 -16.51 29.25
C LEU A 118 33.49 -17.64 30.20
N LEU A 119 34.30 -18.69 30.29
CA LEU A 119 34.07 -19.76 31.26
C LEU A 119 34.34 -19.26 32.68
N LEU A 120 33.32 -19.36 33.52
CA LEU A 120 33.35 -19.00 34.94
C LEU A 120 33.31 -20.28 35.78
N ASP A 121 34.38 -20.53 36.52
CA ASP A 121 34.36 -21.42 37.69
C ASP A 121 34.02 -20.58 38.92
N ALA A 122 32.81 -20.73 39.42
CA ALA A 122 32.29 -19.96 40.55
C ALA A 122 32.92 -20.32 41.90
N ASP A 123 33.75 -21.37 41.97
CA ASP A 123 34.55 -21.69 43.16
C ASP A 123 35.97 -21.08 43.08
N ASN A 124 36.34 -20.51 41.92
CA ASN A 124 37.62 -19.81 41.74
C ASN A 124 37.48 -18.31 42.03
N ALA A 125 38.08 -17.86 43.13
CA ALA A 125 38.01 -16.45 43.56
C ALA A 125 38.52 -15.45 42.50
N GLY A 126 39.53 -15.84 41.71
CA GLY A 126 40.03 -15.00 40.62
C GLY A 126 39.01 -14.82 39.50
N HIS A 127 38.21 -15.85 39.20
CA HIS A 127 37.14 -15.74 38.22
C HIS A 127 35.96 -14.88 38.73
N ILE A 128 35.66 -14.94 40.03
CA ILE A 128 34.65 -14.03 40.64
C ILE A 128 35.11 -12.58 40.55
N GLU A 129 36.39 -12.31 40.80
CA GLU A 129 36.97 -10.98 40.64
C GLU A 129 36.95 -10.51 39.19
N LEU A 130 37.24 -11.39 38.23
CA LEU A 130 37.10 -11.10 36.80
C LEU A 130 35.66 -10.75 36.44
N LEU A 131 34.68 -11.53 36.90
CA LEU A 131 33.25 -11.23 36.72
C LEU A 131 32.90 -9.84 37.29
N ARG A 132 33.42 -9.50 38.47
CA ARG A 132 33.21 -8.20 39.11
C ARG A 132 33.78 -7.05 38.27
N ALA A 133 35.00 -7.22 37.76
CA ALA A 133 35.66 -6.23 36.91
C ALA A 133 34.92 -6.04 35.56
N GLU A 134 34.45 -7.13 34.94
CA GLU A 134 33.69 -7.05 33.69
C GLU A 134 32.29 -6.45 33.90
N LEU A 135 31.60 -6.78 34.99
CA LEU A 135 30.33 -6.14 35.38
C LEU A 135 30.47 -4.65 35.64
N ALA A 136 31.62 -4.19 36.14
CA ALA A 136 31.89 -2.77 36.33
C ALA A 136 31.96 -2.01 35.00
N LYS A 137 32.43 -2.66 33.93
CA LYS A 137 32.53 -2.10 32.58
C LYS A 137 31.20 -2.19 31.84
N ASN A 138 30.50 -3.31 31.97
CA ASN A 138 29.23 -3.56 31.29
C ASN A 138 28.19 -4.23 32.20
N GLY A 139 27.14 -3.49 32.54
CA GLY A 139 26.03 -4.00 33.34
C GLY A 139 25.07 -4.95 32.62
N SER A 140 25.24 -5.20 31.31
CA SER A 140 24.36 -6.10 30.53
C SER A 140 24.79 -7.57 30.54
N LEU A 141 25.84 -7.92 31.29
CA LEU A 141 26.32 -9.30 31.39
C LEU A 141 25.25 -10.21 32.00
N VAL A 142 25.24 -11.45 31.53
CA VAL A 142 24.40 -12.53 32.06
C VAL A 142 25.23 -13.78 32.26
N LEU A 143 24.74 -14.69 33.09
CA LEU A 143 25.28 -16.05 33.17
C LEU A 143 24.41 -16.98 32.36
N GLU A 144 25.03 -17.86 31.58
CA GLU A 144 24.36 -18.97 30.90
C GLU A 144 24.96 -20.29 31.40
N GLU A 145 24.17 -21.36 31.43
CA GLU A 145 24.69 -22.69 31.71
C GLU A 145 25.67 -23.15 30.61
N LEU A 146 26.49 -24.16 30.91
CA LEU A 146 27.33 -24.78 29.89
C LEU A 146 26.47 -25.47 28.81
N PRO A 147 27.00 -25.67 27.58
CA PRO A 147 26.31 -26.36 26.49
C PRO A 147 25.63 -27.66 26.94
N GLY A 148 24.37 -27.85 26.51
CA GLY A 148 23.59 -29.04 26.85
C GLY A 148 23.22 -29.17 28.34
N GLY A 149 23.56 -28.21 29.20
CA GLY A 149 23.39 -28.33 30.64
C GLY A 149 24.47 -29.08 31.37
N ALA A 150 25.65 -29.18 30.77
CA ALA A 150 26.80 -29.83 31.35
C ALA A 150 27.15 -29.24 32.73
N SER A 151 27.55 -30.11 33.66
CA SER A 151 27.98 -29.68 35.01
C SER A 151 29.46 -29.28 35.03
N THR A 152 30.24 -29.79 34.09
CA THR A 152 31.68 -29.56 33.96
C THR A 152 32.06 -29.24 32.50
N PRO A 153 33.21 -28.58 32.26
CA PRO A 153 33.73 -28.38 30.91
C PRO A 153 33.91 -29.69 30.14
N HIS A 154 34.32 -30.78 30.83
CA HIS A 154 34.46 -32.09 30.22
C HIS A 154 33.11 -32.66 29.75
N ASP A 155 32.03 -32.50 30.51
CA ASP A 155 30.69 -32.93 30.06
C ASP A 155 30.20 -32.12 28.85
N ALA A 156 30.63 -30.87 28.73
CA ALA A 156 30.23 -29.96 27.64
C ALA A 156 31.01 -30.21 26.35
N TRP A 157 32.33 -30.38 26.46
CA TRP A 157 33.26 -30.33 25.34
C TRP A 157 34.22 -31.52 25.25
N GLY A 158 34.15 -32.49 26.17
CA GLY A 158 35.05 -33.65 26.24
C GLY A 158 35.01 -34.59 25.04
N TRP A 159 34.13 -34.34 24.06
CA TRP A 159 34.17 -34.98 22.74
C TRP A 159 35.39 -34.54 21.91
N LEU A 160 36.03 -33.42 22.27
CA LEU A 160 37.32 -32.98 21.75
C LEU A 160 38.27 -32.69 22.92
N ALA A 161 39.12 -33.66 23.26
CA ALA A 161 40.02 -33.61 24.40
C ALA A 161 41.39 -34.26 24.09
N ASP A 162 42.42 -33.86 24.83
CA ASP A 162 43.75 -34.49 24.87
C ASP A 162 44.12 -34.78 26.33
N GLY A 163 43.98 -36.03 26.75
CA GLY A 163 44.04 -36.40 28.16
C GLY A 163 42.91 -35.73 28.96
N ASP A 164 43.28 -34.99 30.01
CA ASP A 164 42.35 -34.24 30.86
C ASP A 164 42.02 -32.83 30.31
N GLU A 165 42.73 -32.38 29.26
CA GLU A 165 42.52 -31.08 28.65
C GLU A 165 41.39 -31.12 27.63
N VAL A 166 40.43 -30.20 27.76
CA VAL A 166 39.20 -30.17 26.97
C VAL A 166 39.16 -28.92 26.10
N TYR A 167 38.90 -29.10 24.81
CA TYR A 167 38.86 -28.01 23.85
C TYR A 167 37.43 -27.55 23.59
N ALA A 168 37.13 -26.32 24.02
CA ALA A 168 35.88 -25.66 23.67
C ALA A 168 35.73 -25.59 22.13
N SER A 169 34.63 -26.11 21.63
CA SER A 169 34.43 -26.37 20.19
C SER A 169 33.01 -26.03 19.76
N GLU A 170 32.88 -25.50 18.54
CA GLU A 170 31.63 -25.14 17.90
C GLU A 170 31.60 -25.70 16.47
N LEU A 171 30.43 -26.19 16.04
CA LEU A 171 30.21 -26.70 14.68
C LEU A 171 29.15 -25.86 13.98
N VAL A 172 29.52 -25.29 12.82
CA VAL A 172 28.58 -24.56 11.96
C VAL A 172 28.08 -25.49 10.86
N VAL A 173 26.80 -25.83 10.90
CA VAL A 173 26.16 -26.73 9.93
C VAL A 173 25.22 -25.92 9.03
N SER A 174 25.45 -25.96 7.72
CA SER A 174 24.61 -25.28 6.73
C SER A 174 23.45 -26.17 6.27
N PHE A 175 22.25 -25.58 6.20
CA PHE A 175 21.05 -26.26 5.69
C PHE A 175 20.56 -25.56 4.44
N THR A 176 20.06 -26.34 3.48
CA THR A 176 19.37 -25.82 2.29
C THR A 176 17.96 -26.39 2.23
N LYS A 177 17.03 -25.62 1.66
CA LYS A 177 15.66 -26.08 1.45
C LYS A 177 15.67 -27.18 0.37
N ARG A 178 15.10 -28.35 0.70
CA ARG A 178 15.10 -29.55 -0.15
C ARG A 178 14.52 -29.29 -1.54
N ASP A 179 13.41 -28.56 -1.62
CA ASP A 179 12.69 -28.25 -2.86
C ASP A 179 12.76 -26.75 -3.21
N ALA A 180 13.96 -26.19 -3.21
CA ALA A 180 14.17 -24.77 -3.54
C ALA A 180 14.07 -24.51 -5.06
N ALA A 181 12.86 -24.45 -5.61
CA ALA A 181 12.66 -23.96 -6.97
C ALA A 181 12.45 -22.44 -6.96
N PHE A 182 13.44 -21.68 -7.46
CA PHE A 182 13.26 -20.26 -7.78
C PHE A 182 12.71 -20.14 -9.20
N GLY A 183 11.44 -19.78 -9.36
CA GLY A 183 10.83 -19.59 -10.67
C GLY A 183 11.25 -18.26 -11.28
N ALA A 184 12.35 -18.24 -12.06
CA ALA A 184 12.88 -17.03 -12.70
C ALA A 184 11.85 -16.34 -13.61
N ASP A 185 11.00 -17.12 -14.30
CA ASP A 185 9.97 -16.62 -15.22
C ASP A 185 8.81 -15.90 -14.53
N ARG A 186 8.70 -16.02 -13.20
CA ARG A 186 7.62 -15.35 -12.44
C ARG A 186 7.81 -13.84 -12.33
N PHE A 187 8.97 -13.31 -12.70
CA PHE A 187 9.35 -11.94 -12.38
C PHE A 187 10.01 -11.23 -13.57
N ARG A 188 9.29 -11.18 -14.70
CA ARG A 188 9.65 -10.31 -15.82
C ARG A 188 8.83 -9.02 -15.75
N ALA A 189 9.48 -7.89 -15.50
CA ALA A 189 8.84 -6.59 -15.57
C ALA A 189 8.93 -6.03 -16.99
N LYS A 190 7.84 -5.42 -17.47
CA LYS A 190 7.93 -4.55 -18.65
C LYS A 190 8.57 -3.24 -18.20
N ILE A 191 9.70 -2.89 -18.80
CA ILE A 191 10.39 -1.64 -18.53
C ILE A 191 9.88 -0.60 -19.51
N HIS A 192 9.28 0.46 -18.98
CA HIS A 192 8.93 1.65 -19.74
C HIS A 192 9.76 2.80 -19.17
N LEU A 193 10.77 3.23 -19.93
CA LEU A 193 11.57 4.41 -19.61
C LEU A 193 10.89 5.61 -20.27
N GLU A 194 9.75 6.04 -19.71
CA GLU A 194 9.13 7.30 -20.14
C GLU A 194 9.76 8.46 -19.35
N PRO A 195 10.03 9.61 -19.99
CA PRO A 195 10.52 10.77 -19.27
C PRO A 195 9.46 11.25 -18.27
N GLU A 196 9.92 11.72 -17.10
CA GLU A 196 9.05 12.34 -16.11
C GLU A 196 8.40 13.59 -16.73
N LEU A 197 7.09 13.54 -16.96
CA LEU A 197 6.34 14.69 -17.46
C LEU A 197 5.89 15.54 -16.27
N LYS A 198 6.30 16.79 -16.28
CA LYS A 198 6.02 17.73 -15.19
C LYS A 198 5.71 19.12 -15.72
N TYR A 199 4.67 19.73 -15.17
CA TYR A 199 4.28 21.09 -15.48
C TYR A 199 4.55 22.01 -14.29
N PHE A 200 5.46 22.96 -14.45
CA PHE A 200 5.81 23.92 -13.40
C PHE A 200 4.79 25.08 -13.34
N PRO A 201 4.71 25.80 -12.20
CA PRO A 201 3.97 27.05 -12.11
C PRO A 201 4.37 28.03 -13.22
N GLY A 202 3.38 28.62 -13.90
CA GLY A 202 3.59 29.52 -15.04
C GLY A 202 3.63 28.82 -16.40
N SER A 203 3.55 27.49 -16.44
CA SER A 203 3.30 26.74 -17.68
C SER A 203 1.82 26.78 -18.08
N ARG A 204 1.45 26.03 -19.13
CA ARG A 204 0.06 25.87 -19.60
C ARG A 204 -0.89 25.23 -18.57
N TRP A 205 -0.36 24.62 -17.51
CA TRP A 205 -1.14 24.00 -16.45
C TRP A 205 -1.09 24.82 -15.18
N HIS A 206 -2.27 25.06 -14.60
CA HIS A 206 -2.42 25.66 -13.30
C HIS A 206 -2.89 24.59 -12.32
N SER A 207 -2.13 24.39 -11.25
CA SER A 207 -2.42 23.42 -10.20
C SER A 207 -2.32 24.11 -8.85
N PHE A 208 -3.43 24.11 -8.13
CA PHE A 208 -3.55 24.69 -6.80
C PHE A 208 -3.87 23.60 -5.79
N ARG A 209 -3.23 23.67 -4.62
CA ARG A 209 -3.63 22.93 -3.42
C ARG A 209 -4.33 23.91 -2.50
N LEU A 210 -5.63 23.74 -2.26
CA LEU A 210 -6.43 24.53 -1.31
C LEU A 210 -6.63 23.71 -0.04
N TYR A 211 -5.90 24.03 1.02
CA TYR A 211 -5.95 23.32 2.29
C TYR A 211 -7.20 23.70 3.07
N THR A 212 -8.00 22.70 3.43
CA THR A 212 -9.32 22.90 4.04
C THR A 212 -9.77 21.62 4.78
N PRO A 213 -10.51 21.73 5.89
CA PRO A 213 -11.12 20.57 6.55
C PRO A 213 -11.95 19.70 5.58
N MET A 214 -11.97 18.39 5.83
CA MET A 214 -12.62 17.40 4.94
C MET A 214 -14.13 17.63 4.78
N ASP A 215 -14.79 18.07 5.85
CA ASP A 215 -16.21 18.42 5.92
C ASP A 215 -16.55 19.68 5.11
N GLU A 216 -15.64 20.65 5.03
CA GLU A 216 -15.80 21.89 4.26
C GLU A 216 -15.61 21.71 2.75
N MET A 217 -14.87 20.69 2.31
CA MET A 217 -14.61 20.46 0.87
C MET A 217 -15.87 20.41 0.03
N THR A 218 -16.92 19.73 0.51
CA THR A 218 -18.17 19.60 -0.23
C THR A 218 -18.90 20.93 -0.34
N HIS A 219 -18.89 21.75 0.71
CA HIS A 219 -19.48 23.08 0.70
C HIS A 219 -18.75 23.99 -0.32
N LEU A 220 -17.41 24.05 -0.23
CA LEU A 220 -16.58 24.82 -1.15
C LEU A 220 -16.77 24.44 -2.62
N LEU A 221 -16.90 23.14 -2.90
CA LEU A 221 -17.11 22.63 -4.27
C LEU A 221 -18.51 22.94 -4.83
N LYS A 222 -19.55 23.07 -4.00
CA LYS A 222 -20.91 23.37 -4.50
C LYS A 222 -21.02 24.79 -5.05
N ASP A 223 -20.29 25.72 -4.46
CA ASP A 223 -20.49 27.14 -4.71
C ASP A 223 -19.31 27.73 -5.49
N GLY A 224 -18.63 28.75 -4.95
CA GLY A 224 -17.68 29.60 -5.68
C GLY A 224 -16.59 28.84 -6.46
N ILE A 225 -16.02 27.76 -5.89
CA ILE A 225 -15.01 26.96 -6.60
C ILE A 225 -15.65 26.19 -7.76
N GLY A 226 -16.79 25.55 -7.53
CA GLY A 226 -17.50 24.79 -8.56
C GLY A 226 -17.90 25.66 -9.74
N GLU A 227 -18.50 26.82 -9.48
CA GLU A 227 -18.86 27.78 -10.52
C GLU A 227 -17.64 28.30 -11.29
N ALA A 228 -16.52 28.56 -10.59
CA ALA A 228 -15.29 29.01 -11.23
C ALA A 228 -14.73 27.94 -12.18
N MET A 229 -14.77 26.67 -11.78
CA MET A 229 -14.36 25.55 -12.64
C MET A 229 -15.27 25.40 -13.85
N GLU A 230 -16.57 25.60 -13.70
CA GLU A 230 -17.53 25.58 -14.82
C GLU A 230 -17.29 26.72 -15.80
N ARG A 231 -16.99 27.94 -15.31
CA ARG A 231 -16.60 29.06 -16.18
C ARG A 231 -15.33 28.75 -16.96
N ILE A 232 -14.32 28.16 -16.31
CA ILE A 232 -13.08 27.73 -16.99
C ILE A 232 -13.39 26.72 -18.10
N ALA A 233 -14.30 25.78 -17.87
CA ALA A 233 -14.67 24.76 -18.84
C ALA A 233 -15.34 25.32 -20.12
N THR A 234 -15.94 26.51 -20.06
CA THR A 234 -16.54 27.13 -21.26
C THR A 234 -15.51 27.61 -22.28
N VAL A 235 -14.23 27.72 -21.88
CA VAL A 235 -13.16 28.12 -22.78
C VAL A 235 -12.66 26.89 -23.53
N SER A 236 -12.75 26.95 -24.87
CA SER A 236 -12.30 25.88 -25.75
C SER A 236 -10.88 25.40 -25.42
N GLY A 237 -10.72 24.09 -25.25
CA GLY A 237 -9.44 23.46 -24.92
C GLY A 237 -9.03 23.51 -23.44
N SER A 238 -9.87 24.02 -22.55
CA SER A 238 -9.62 23.99 -21.10
C SER A 238 -10.22 22.74 -20.47
N THR A 239 -9.45 22.02 -19.66
CA THR A 239 -9.86 20.78 -18.98
C THR A 239 -9.78 20.93 -17.45
N PRO A 240 -10.69 21.69 -16.81
CA PRO A 240 -10.68 21.85 -15.36
C PRO A 240 -11.12 20.57 -14.65
N PHE A 241 -10.39 20.15 -13.62
CA PHE A 241 -10.78 19.04 -12.75
C PHE A 241 -10.25 19.23 -11.34
N PHE A 242 -10.85 18.51 -10.39
CA PHE A 242 -10.39 18.51 -9.00
C PHE A 242 -10.18 17.10 -8.46
N VAL A 243 -9.43 17.01 -7.36
CA VAL A 243 -9.22 15.78 -6.58
C VAL A 243 -9.27 16.15 -5.10
N ARG A 244 -9.92 15.33 -4.28
CA ARG A 244 -9.88 15.44 -2.81
C ARG A 244 -8.69 14.64 -2.30
N TYR A 245 -7.81 15.25 -1.51
CA TYR A 245 -6.55 14.62 -1.11
C TYR A 245 -6.20 14.90 0.35
N THR A 246 -5.28 14.11 0.90
CA THR A 246 -4.68 14.32 2.22
C THR A 246 -3.21 13.93 2.11
N ASP A 247 -2.32 14.87 2.41
CA ASP A 247 -0.88 14.63 2.54
C ASP A 247 -0.43 14.92 3.99
N ASP A 248 0.88 14.95 4.23
CA ASP A 248 1.46 15.19 5.56
C ASP A 248 1.10 16.58 6.13
N ASP A 249 0.76 17.55 5.27
CA ASP A 249 0.34 18.90 5.66
C ASP A 249 -1.18 18.99 5.93
N GLY A 250 -1.94 17.97 5.50
CA GLY A 250 -3.35 17.80 5.84
C GLY A 250 -4.30 17.69 4.64
N PRO A 251 -5.62 17.71 4.91
CA PRO A 251 -6.65 17.59 3.89
C PRO A 251 -6.70 18.84 2.99
N HIS A 252 -6.82 18.62 1.68
CA HIS A 252 -6.88 19.69 0.70
C HIS A 252 -7.59 19.29 -0.61
N LEU A 253 -8.06 20.28 -1.36
CA LEU A 253 -8.50 20.13 -2.73
C LEU A 253 -7.33 20.41 -3.68
N ARG A 254 -7.07 19.51 -4.63
CA ARG A 254 -6.19 19.77 -5.76
C ARG A 254 -7.04 20.25 -6.93
N LEU A 255 -6.95 21.53 -7.26
CA LEU A 255 -7.74 22.20 -8.29
C LEU A 255 -6.85 22.46 -9.49
N ARG A 256 -7.20 21.90 -10.65
CA ARG A 256 -6.35 21.94 -11.83
C ARG A 256 -7.12 22.36 -13.06
N PHE A 257 -6.46 23.10 -13.94
CA PHE A 257 -6.96 23.38 -15.27
C PHE A 257 -5.82 23.73 -16.21
N GLN A 258 -6.03 23.41 -17.48
CA GLN A 258 -5.16 23.85 -18.56
C GLN A 258 -5.66 25.18 -19.12
N ASP A 259 -4.71 26.02 -19.52
CA ASP A 259 -4.99 27.22 -20.29
C ASP A 259 -4.27 27.19 -21.65
N ALA A 260 -5.04 27.39 -22.72
CA ALA A 260 -4.56 27.36 -24.10
C ALA A 260 -4.47 28.77 -24.75
N SER A 261 -4.86 29.86 -24.07
CA SER A 261 -5.00 31.19 -24.70
C SER A 261 -4.15 32.31 -24.07
N SER A 262 -3.94 33.40 -24.82
CA SER A 262 -3.22 34.61 -24.36
C SER A 262 -3.93 35.39 -23.24
N ALA A 263 -5.22 35.14 -22.99
CA ALA A 263 -5.98 35.69 -21.85
C ALA A 263 -5.74 34.90 -20.55
N SER A 264 -4.53 34.37 -20.36
CA SER A 264 -4.21 33.41 -19.30
C SER A 264 -3.99 34.06 -17.94
N SER A 265 -3.41 35.26 -17.91
CA SER A 265 -3.15 35.97 -16.66
C SER A 265 -4.43 36.39 -15.92
N GLU A 266 -5.48 36.79 -16.66
CA GLU A 266 -6.74 37.28 -16.08
C GLU A 266 -7.54 36.15 -15.43
N ARG A 267 -7.78 35.04 -16.13
CA ARG A 267 -8.51 33.88 -15.57
C ARG A 267 -7.82 33.27 -14.36
N VAL A 268 -6.50 33.18 -14.38
CA VAL A 268 -5.73 32.70 -13.23
C VAL A 268 -5.84 33.68 -12.06
N ALA A 269 -5.85 34.98 -12.31
CA ALA A 269 -6.08 35.99 -11.28
C ALA A 269 -7.50 35.90 -10.69
N GLU A 270 -8.54 35.75 -11.53
CA GLU A 270 -9.91 35.53 -11.09
C GLU A 270 -10.05 34.26 -10.24
N PHE A 271 -9.45 33.16 -10.69
CA PHE A 271 -9.47 31.90 -9.93
C PHE A 271 -8.76 32.05 -8.58
N ARG A 272 -7.61 32.75 -8.54
CA ARG A 272 -6.92 33.06 -7.28
C ARG A 272 -7.77 33.94 -6.36
N GLU A 273 -8.60 34.82 -6.88
CA GLU A 273 -9.54 35.61 -6.08
C GLU A 273 -10.59 34.71 -5.44
N VAL A 274 -11.14 33.75 -6.19
CA VAL A 274 -12.06 32.73 -5.64
C VAL A 274 -11.40 31.95 -4.51
N LEU A 275 -10.14 31.54 -4.67
CA LEU A 275 -9.40 30.84 -3.61
C LEU A 275 -9.14 31.73 -2.39
N ARG A 276 -8.86 33.03 -2.60
CA ARG A 276 -8.67 33.99 -1.51
C ARG A 276 -9.96 34.17 -0.70
N ASN A 277 -11.09 34.32 -1.38
CA ASN A 277 -12.41 34.40 -0.74
C ASN A 277 -12.72 33.12 0.04
N ALA A 278 -12.38 31.95 -0.51
CA ALA A 278 -12.52 30.69 0.21
C ALA A 278 -11.70 30.65 1.50
N CYS A 279 -10.50 31.23 1.52
CA CYS A 279 -9.64 31.29 2.71
C CYS A 279 -10.11 32.33 3.73
N ASN A 280 -10.64 33.46 3.28
CA ASN A 280 -11.07 34.53 4.17
C ASN A 280 -12.42 34.22 4.83
N ASP A 281 -13.35 33.62 4.08
CA ASP A 281 -14.77 33.63 4.46
C ASP A 281 -15.42 32.24 4.53
N LEU A 282 -14.79 31.18 3.98
CA LEU A 282 -15.44 29.87 3.75
C LEU A 282 -14.67 28.66 4.32
N GLY A 283 -13.85 28.88 5.36
CA GLY A 283 -13.23 27.80 6.13
C GLY A 283 -12.00 27.13 5.51
N ALA A 284 -11.57 27.52 4.31
CA ALA A 284 -10.25 27.13 3.82
C ALA A 284 -9.15 27.87 4.60
N THR A 285 -7.98 27.24 4.74
CA THR A 285 -6.88 27.79 5.55
C THR A 285 -5.88 28.57 4.73
N THR A 286 -5.46 28.02 3.59
CA THR A 286 -4.50 28.62 2.67
C THR A 286 -4.53 27.91 1.33
N PHE A 287 -3.90 28.49 0.32
CA PHE A 287 -3.65 27.81 -0.94
C PHE A 287 -2.22 28.00 -1.44
N VAL A 288 -1.73 26.99 -2.16
CA VAL A 288 -0.41 26.99 -2.81
C VAL A 288 -0.61 26.69 -4.29
N GLN A 289 0.04 27.46 -5.17
CA GLN A 289 0.19 27.07 -6.57
C GLN A 289 1.47 26.26 -6.73
N ASP A 290 1.34 25.11 -7.37
CA ASP A 290 2.40 24.10 -7.39
C ASP A 290 2.49 23.39 -8.75
N GLU A 291 3.50 22.53 -8.89
CA GLU A 291 3.68 21.67 -10.03
C GLU A 291 2.54 20.65 -10.23
N TYR A 292 2.34 20.25 -11.48
CA TYR A 292 1.46 19.15 -11.85
C TYR A 292 2.28 18.02 -12.50
N HIS A 293 2.22 16.85 -11.86
CA HIS A 293 2.77 15.59 -12.33
C HIS A 293 1.62 14.69 -12.78
N PRO A 294 1.36 14.54 -14.08
CA PRO A 294 0.34 13.62 -14.57
C PRO A 294 0.78 12.17 -14.38
N GLU A 295 -0.05 11.35 -13.75
CA GLU A 295 0.15 9.91 -13.61
C GLU A 295 -0.23 9.15 -14.90
N PHE A 296 0.27 9.57 -16.07
CA PHE A 296 -0.19 9.04 -17.37
C PHE A 296 0.01 7.52 -17.49
N GLU A 297 1.01 6.94 -16.82
CA GLU A 297 1.27 5.51 -16.77
C GLU A 297 0.07 4.76 -16.16
N ARG A 298 -0.62 5.37 -15.20
CA ARG A 298 -1.83 4.81 -14.60
C ARG A 298 -3.01 4.77 -15.58
N TYR A 299 -3.04 5.70 -16.53
CA TYR A 299 -4.18 5.91 -17.44
C TYR A 299 -3.93 5.47 -18.88
N GLY A 300 -2.89 4.68 -19.13
CA GLY A 300 -2.65 4.03 -20.42
C GLY A 300 -1.42 4.52 -21.19
N GLY A 301 -0.63 5.41 -20.59
CA GLY A 301 0.59 5.97 -21.19
C GLY A 301 0.39 7.39 -21.71
N LEU A 302 1.48 8.02 -22.16
CA LEU A 302 1.49 9.41 -22.60
C LEU A 302 0.51 9.70 -23.75
N GLU A 303 0.30 8.75 -24.67
CA GLU A 303 -0.65 8.90 -25.80
C GLU A 303 -2.12 9.06 -25.33
N GLN A 304 -2.46 8.61 -24.11
CA GLN A 304 -3.82 8.72 -23.55
C GLN A 304 -4.04 9.97 -22.71
N LEU A 305 -3.02 10.81 -22.53
CA LEU A 305 -3.05 11.88 -21.53
C LEU A 305 -4.16 12.91 -21.81
N GLU A 306 -4.33 13.33 -23.05
CA GLU A 306 -5.37 14.32 -23.42
C GLU A 306 -6.78 13.76 -23.17
N LEU A 307 -7.05 12.52 -23.60
CA LEU A 307 -8.33 11.83 -23.34
C LEU A 307 -8.57 11.60 -21.84
N THR A 308 -7.50 11.39 -21.06
CA THR A 308 -7.57 11.27 -19.60
C THR A 308 -7.98 12.61 -18.98
N HIS A 309 -7.40 13.73 -19.43
CA HIS A 309 -7.78 15.07 -18.95
C HIS A 309 -9.20 15.45 -19.33
N GLU A 310 -9.65 15.10 -20.54
CA GLU A 310 -11.06 15.24 -20.93
C GLU A 310 -11.98 14.45 -19.99
N THR A 311 -11.64 13.19 -19.72
CA THR A 311 -12.41 12.31 -18.83
C THR A 311 -12.48 12.87 -17.41
N PHE A 312 -11.36 13.37 -16.88
CA PHE A 312 -11.33 14.01 -15.57
C PHE A 312 -12.16 15.28 -15.52
N SER A 313 -12.12 16.08 -16.58
CA SER A 313 -12.83 17.34 -16.60
C SER A 313 -14.33 17.12 -16.69
N GLU A 314 -14.77 16.26 -17.60
CA GLU A 314 -16.18 15.92 -17.76
C GLU A 314 -16.75 15.25 -16.49
N ASP A 315 -15.98 14.35 -15.85
CA ASP A 315 -16.34 13.76 -14.56
C ASP A 315 -16.39 14.80 -13.42
N ALA A 316 -15.41 15.71 -13.34
CA ALA A 316 -15.41 16.74 -12.32
C ALA A 316 -16.63 17.66 -12.43
N LEU A 317 -16.95 18.15 -13.63
CA LEU A 317 -18.10 19.02 -13.87
C LEU A 317 -19.43 18.28 -13.59
N ALA A 318 -19.52 17.01 -13.98
CA ALA A 318 -20.65 16.15 -13.66
C ALA A 318 -20.86 16.00 -12.15
N VAL A 319 -19.78 15.75 -11.40
CA VAL A 319 -19.84 15.64 -9.93
C VAL A 319 -20.24 16.97 -9.30
N LEU A 320 -19.75 18.12 -9.77
CA LEU A 320 -20.17 19.44 -9.26
C LEU A 320 -21.69 19.63 -9.34
N ARG A 321 -22.30 19.25 -10.47
CA ARG A 321 -23.76 19.28 -10.66
C ARG A 321 -24.49 18.35 -9.69
N ALA A 322 -24.00 17.13 -9.51
CA ALA A 322 -24.57 16.17 -8.57
C ALA A 322 -24.42 16.60 -7.10
N LEU A 323 -23.32 17.28 -6.75
CA LEU A 323 -23.13 17.84 -5.41
C LEU A 323 -24.13 18.96 -5.12
N ARG A 324 -24.39 19.85 -6.09
CA ARG A 324 -25.40 20.92 -5.97
C ARG A 324 -26.83 20.37 -5.91
N SER A 325 -27.13 19.36 -6.73
CA SER A 325 -28.44 18.72 -6.81
C SER A 325 -28.34 17.22 -6.49
N PRO A 326 -28.18 16.85 -5.19
CA PRO A 326 -27.97 15.46 -4.78
C PRO A 326 -29.23 14.59 -4.88
N THR A 327 -30.35 15.18 -5.30
CA THR A 327 -31.62 14.49 -5.56
C THR A 327 -32.23 15.05 -6.82
N THR A 328 -32.56 14.16 -7.75
CA THR A 328 -33.14 14.44 -9.06
C THR A 328 -34.24 13.40 -9.34
N GLU A 329 -34.84 13.44 -10.53
CA GLU A 329 -35.73 12.37 -10.97
C GLU A 329 -35.00 11.04 -11.25
N PHE A 330 -33.66 11.07 -11.40
CA PHE A 330 -32.85 9.90 -11.74
C PHE A 330 -32.21 9.21 -10.54
N PHE A 331 -31.88 9.96 -9.49
CA PHE A 331 -31.25 9.46 -8.27
C PHE A 331 -31.65 10.31 -7.05
N SER A 332 -31.61 9.72 -5.87
CA SER A 332 -32.05 10.32 -4.60
C SER A 332 -30.94 10.42 -3.55
N GLY A 333 -29.69 10.37 -4.01
CA GLY A 333 -28.51 10.56 -3.19
C GLY A 333 -27.22 10.31 -3.98
N LEU A 334 -26.09 10.69 -3.37
CA LEU A 334 -24.79 10.59 -4.02
C LEU A 334 -24.33 9.14 -4.24
N GLU A 335 -24.75 8.17 -3.41
CA GLU A 335 -24.43 6.75 -3.66
C GLU A 335 -25.11 6.23 -4.93
N GLU A 336 -26.37 6.61 -5.15
CA GLU A 336 -27.12 6.29 -6.37
C GLU A 336 -26.48 6.97 -7.58
N TYR A 337 -26.15 8.26 -7.46
CA TYR A 337 -25.41 8.98 -8.48
C TYR A 337 -24.09 8.28 -8.84
N THR A 338 -23.28 7.88 -7.86
CA THR A 338 -21.99 7.21 -8.10
C THR A 338 -22.16 5.90 -8.85
N ILE A 339 -23.16 5.08 -8.51
CA ILE A 339 -23.43 3.82 -9.21
C ILE A 339 -23.91 4.07 -10.65
N LEU A 340 -24.75 5.07 -10.89
CA LEU A 340 -25.17 5.46 -12.24
C LEU A 340 -23.99 5.98 -13.06
N SER A 341 -23.22 6.90 -12.49
CA SER A 341 -22.00 7.45 -13.09
C SER A 341 -20.99 6.35 -13.45
N TRP A 342 -20.74 5.39 -12.56
CA TRP A 342 -19.89 4.24 -12.87
C TRP A 342 -20.47 3.33 -13.94
N THR A 343 -21.79 3.17 -13.99
CA THR A 343 -22.46 2.42 -15.05
C THR A 343 -22.19 3.07 -16.41
N GLU A 344 -22.35 4.40 -16.53
CA GLU A 344 -22.00 5.12 -17.77
C GLU A 344 -20.52 5.01 -18.12
N THR A 345 -19.64 5.16 -17.13
CA THR A 345 -18.20 5.07 -17.36
C THR A 345 -17.83 3.69 -17.88
N LEU A 346 -18.33 2.60 -17.30
CA LEU A 346 -18.05 1.24 -17.73
C LEU A 346 -18.66 0.93 -19.09
N VAL A 347 -19.91 1.32 -19.33
CA VAL A 347 -20.59 1.07 -20.61
C VAL A 347 -19.93 1.89 -21.73
N GLY A 348 -19.73 3.20 -21.54
CA GLY A 348 -19.09 4.05 -22.52
C GLY A 348 -17.66 3.62 -22.81
N PHE A 349 -16.83 3.44 -21.78
CA PHE A 349 -15.46 2.96 -21.95
C PHE A 349 -15.41 1.59 -22.63
N GLY A 350 -16.26 0.66 -22.19
CA GLY A 350 -16.32 -0.68 -22.74
C GLY A 350 -16.75 -0.69 -24.21
N GLN A 351 -17.80 0.03 -24.58
CA GLN A 351 -18.23 0.20 -25.97
C GLN A 351 -17.13 0.78 -26.84
N GLY A 352 -16.41 1.80 -26.34
CA GLY A 352 -15.29 2.41 -27.07
C GLY A 352 -14.11 1.46 -27.24
N PHE A 353 -13.78 0.69 -26.21
CA PHE A 353 -12.66 -0.25 -26.28
C PHE A 353 -13.00 -1.48 -27.14
N ASP A 354 -14.19 -2.04 -26.96
CA ASP A 354 -14.65 -3.24 -27.65
C ASP A 354 -14.92 -2.95 -29.14
N CYS A 355 -15.34 -1.75 -29.53
CA CYS A 355 -15.52 -1.40 -30.96
C CYS A 355 -14.22 -1.38 -31.76
N GLU A 356 -13.10 -1.05 -31.11
CA GLU A 356 -11.79 -1.05 -31.78
C GLU A 356 -11.14 -2.44 -31.78
N THR A 357 -11.56 -3.33 -30.87
CA THR A 357 -10.92 -4.64 -30.67
C THR A 357 -11.74 -5.84 -31.16
N ALA A 358 -13.03 -5.68 -31.40
CA ALA A 358 -13.92 -6.73 -31.92
C ALA A 358 -14.19 -6.56 -33.42
N GLU A 359 -14.45 -7.67 -34.12
CA GLU A 359 -14.79 -7.69 -35.56
C GLU A 359 -16.27 -7.34 -35.88
N SER A 360 -17.10 -7.04 -34.87
CA SER A 360 -18.54 -6.81 -35.04
C SER A 360 -18.88 -5.33 -35.23
N ALA A 361 -19.75 -5.04 -36.21
CA ALA A 361 -20.23 -3.69 -36.52
C ALA A 361 -21.39 -3.20 -35.62
N ASP A 362 -22.03 -4.09 -34.86
CA ASP A 362 -23.17 -3.74 -34.01
C ASP A 362 -22.74 -3.18 -32.65
N ALA A 363 -23.37 -2.10 -32.21
CA ALA A 363 -23.15 -1.53 -30.89
C ALA A 363 -23.55 -2.55 -29.80
N PRO A 364 -22.63 -2.94 -28.90
CA PRO A 364 -22.91 -3.98 -27.93
C PRO A 364 -23.94 -3.51 -26.89
N ASP A 365 -24.86 -4.42 -26.52
CA ASP A 365 -25.89 -4.18 -25.51
C ASP A 365 -25.25 -3.64 -24.21
N PRO A 366 -25.66 -2.44 -23.72
CA PRO A 366 -25.14 -1.84 -22.50
C PRO A 366 -25.06 -2.80 -21.30
N LEU A 367 -26.05 -3.68 -21.13
CA LEU A 367 -26.02 -4.65 -20.02
C LEU A 367 -24.93 -5.71 -20.19
N ALA A 368 -24.69 -6.17 -21.42
CA ALA A 368 -23.60 -7.12 -21.70
C ALA A 368 -22.24 -6.46 -21.45
N VAL A 369 -22.06 -5.21 -21.86
CA VAL A 369 -20.83 -4.46 -21.63
C VAL A 369 -20.58 -4.28 -20.14
N LEU A 370 -21.61 -3.86 -19.38
CA LEU A 370 -21.49 -3.67 -17.93
C LEU A 370 -21.09 -4.98 -17.22
N GLU A 371 -21.75 -6.09 -17.54
CA GLU A 371 -21.43 -7.39 -16.94
C GLU A 371 -19.99 -7.80 -17.28
N ALA A 372 -19.62 -7.76 -18.56
CA ALA A 372 -18.30 -8.17 -19.02
C ALA A 372 -17.17 -7.34 -18.38
N TRP A 373 -17.34 -6.02 -18.25
CA TRP A 373 -16.31 -5.15 -17.67
C TRP A 373 -16.22 -5.27 -16.15
N THR A 374 -17.35 -5.43 -15.46
CA THR A 374 -17.32 -5.72 -14.02
C THR A 374 -16.67 -7.09 -13.73
N ASP A 375 -16.77 -8.05 -14.65
CA ASP A 375 -16.06 -9.34 -14.58
C ASP A 375 -14.56 -9.22 -14.92
N ARG A 376 -14.20 -8.55 -16.02
CA ARG A 376 -12.80 -8.28 -16.43
C ARG A 376 -12.00 -7.55 -15.35
N MET A 377 -12.66 -6.69 -14.56
CA MET A 377 -12.06 -6.00 -13.43
C MET A 377 -11.89 -6.89 -12.18
N GLY A 378 -12.47 -8.09 -12.16
CA GLY A 378 -12.44 -8.99 -11.02
C GLY A 378 -13.17 -8.43 -9.80
N LEU A 379 -14.22 -7.64 -9.99
CA LEU A 379 -14.97 -7.05 -8.88
C LEU A 379 -15.64 -8.16 -8.05
N ALA A 380 -15.53 -8.04 -6.73
CA ALA A 380 -16.24 -8.92 -5.81
C ALA A 380 -17.76 -8.68 -5.88
N SER A 381 -18.54 -9.68 -5.49
CA SER A 381 -19.99 -9.54 -5.31
C SER A 381 -20.30 -9.34 -3.83
N SER A 382 -21.36 -8.59 -3.50
CA SER A 382 -21.83 -8.31 -2.13
C SER A 382 -22.45 -9.55 -1.45
N ARG A 383 -21.87 -10.75 -1.58
CA ARG A 383 -22.35 -11.95 -0.90
C ARG A 383 -22.25 -11.75 0.61
N GLY A 384 -23.39 -11.57 1.27
CA GLY A 384 -23.48 -11.38 2.72
C GLY A 384 -23.62 -9.93 3.19
N ASP A 385 -23.76 -8.94 2.29
CA ASP A 385 -24.08 -7.56 2.69
C ASP A 385 -25.61 -7.39 2.90
N ASP A 386 -26.01 -7.23 4.16
CA ASP A 386 -27.39 -6.97 4.58
C ASP A 386 -27.97 -5.67 3.99
N SER A 387 -27.12 -4.69 3.68
CA SER A 387 -27.55 -3.44 3.05
C SER A 387 -27.94 -3.65 1.59
N TYR A 388 -27.19 -4.44 0.83
CA TYR A 388 -27.56 -4.78 -0.55
C TYR A 388 -28.82 -5.65 -0.56
N ALA A 389 -28.88 -6.68 0.27
CA ALA A 389 -29.99 -7.64 0.29
C ALA A 389 -31.36 -6.96 0.52
N ARG A 390 -31.42 -5.96 1.41
CA ARG A 390 -32.64 -5.18 1.72
C ARG A 390 -33.11 -4.27 0.58
N HIS A 391 -32.19 -3.78 -0.25
CA HIS A 391 -32.50 -2.78 -1.29
C HIS A 391 -32.23 -3.27 -2.72
N ARG A 392 -32.02 -4.57 -2.91
CA ARG A 392 -31.65 -5.17 -4.21
C ARG A 392 -32.58 -4.76 -5.37
N GLU A 393 -33.90 -4.75 -5.15
CA GLU A 393 -34.89 -4.44 -6.19
C GLU A 393 -34.86 -2.96 -6.58
N ARG A 394 -34.46 -2.08 -5.64
CA ARG A 394 -34.28 -0.65 -5.90
C ARG A 394 -33.04 -0.43 -6.76
N TRP A 395 -31.91 -1.03 -6.37
CA TRP A 395 -30.65 -0.95 -7.11
C TRP A 395 -30.77 -1.52 -8.53
N SER A 396 -31.39 -2.69 -8.68
CA SER A 396 -31.61 -3.30 -9.99
C SER A 396 -32.50 -2.45 -10.90
N ARG A 397 -33.60 -1.89 -10.39
CA ARG A 397 -34.45 -0.98 -11.17
C ARG A 397 -33.71 0.29 -11.56
N LEU A 398 -32.96 0.88 -10.63
CA LEU A 398 -32.17 2.09 -10.87
C LEU A 398 -31.20 1.90 -12.05
N VAL A 399 -30.36 0.86 -11.98
CA VAL A 399 -29.37 0.56 -13.03
C VAL A 399 -30.05 0.13 -14.32
N GLN A 400 -31.10 -0.71 -14.27
CA GLN A 400 -31.82 -1.16 -15.45
C GLN A 400 -32.48 0.00 -16.21
N SER A 401 -33.18 0.89 -15.50
CA SER A 401 -33.78 2.08 -16.12
C SER A 401 -32.72 2.96 -16.74
N HIS A 402 -31.56 3.11 -16.10
CA HIS A 402 -30.47 3.90 -16.66
C HIS A 402 -29.82 3.27 -17.89
N LEU A 403 -29.61 1.95 -17.92
CA LEU A 403 -29.12 1.23 -19.10
C LEU A 403 -30.04 1.39 -20.31
N LEU A 404 -31.37 1.36 -20.10
CA LEU A 404 -32.34 1.63 -21.17
C LEU A 404 -32.21 3.06 -21.72
N ARG A 405 -31.99 4.06 -20.84
CA ARG A 405 -31.74 5.45 -21.27
C ARG A 405 -30.50 5.59 -22.13
N ILE A 406 -29.41 4.94 -21.72
CA ILE A 406 -28.16 4.88 -22.51
C ILE A 406 -28.44 4.24 -23.88
N GLN A 407 -29.17 3.13 -23.92
CA GLN A 407 -29.52 2.44 -25.16
C GLN A 407 -30.36 3.30 -26.11
N HIS A 408 -31.28 4.10 -25.57
CA HIS A 408 -32.15 4.98 -26.36
C HIS A 408 -31.56 6.36 -26.65
N GLY A 409 -30.36 6.68 -26.12
CA GLY A 409 -29.75 7.99 -26.26
C GLY A 409 -30.59 9.11 -25.64
N GLU A 410 -31.28 8.82 -24.54
CA GLU A 410 -32.12 9.81 -23.86
C GLU A 410 -31.27 10.94 -23.27
N SER A 411 -31.77 12.18 -23.37
CA SER A 411 -31.14 13.30 -22.68
C SER A 411 -31.34 13.16 -21.17
N LEU A 412 -30.23 13.24 -20.43
CA LEU A 412 -30.24 13.15 -18.97
C LEU A 412 -30.30 14.52 -18.28
N GLY A 413 -30.54 15.59 -19.05
CA GLY A 413 -30.57 16.97 -18.55
C GLY A 413 -29.25 17.41 -17.89
N ASP A 414 -29.32 18.38 -16.98
CA ASP A 414 -28.16 18.93 -16.27
C ASP A 414 -27.83 18.19 -14.95
N CYS A 415 -28.25 16.92 -14.80
CA CYS A 415 -28.09 16.17 -13.55
C CYS A 415 -26.67 15.62 -13.29
N GLY A 416 -25.72 15.88 -14.17
CA GLY A 416 -24.34 15.36 -14.06
C GLY A 416 -24.18 13.91 -14.55
N LEU A 417 -25.08 13.44 -15.41
CA LEU A 417 -24.99 12.18 -16.15
C LEU A 417 -24.93 12.48 -17.67
N GLY A 418 -24.68 11.47 -18.50
CA GLY A 418 -24.66 11.58 -19.96
C GLY A 418 -23.28 11.90 -20.54
N ARG A 419 -22.22 11.38 -19.91
CA ARG A 419 -20.84 11.75 -20.27
C ARG A 419 -20.31 11.00 -21.49
N ALA A 420 -19.62 11.70 -22.38
CA ALA A 420 -19.07 11.16 -23.63
C ALA A 420 -17.57 10.83 -23.56
N ALA A 421 -16.79 11.49 -22.70
CA ALA A 421 -15.34 11.22 -22.58
C ALA A 421 -14.99 9.76 -22.27
N PRO A 422 -15.72 9.00 -21.42
CA PRO A 422 -15.42 7.59 -21.20
C PRO A 422 -15.40 6.76 -22.49
N LEU A 423 -16.31 7.02 -23.44
CA LEU A 423 -16.32 6.38 -24.76
C LEU A 423 -15.07 6.70 -25.56
N ARG A 424 -14.66 7.98 -25.60
CA ARG A 424 -13.46 8.41 -26.32
C ARG A 424 -12.19 7.81 -25.70
N ALA A 425 -12.10 7.78 -24.37
CA ALA A 425 -11.00 7.13 -23.65
C ALA A 425 -10.95 5.62 -23.93
N GLY A 426 -12.10 4.94 -23.98
CA GLY A 426 -12.20 3.54 -24.38
C GLY A 426 -11.65 3.29 -25.78
N ARG A 427 -12.07 4.11 -26.76
CA ARG A 427 -11.56 4.04 -28.15
C ARG A 427 -10.06 4.27 -28.24
N GLY A 428 -9.58 5.34 -27.60
CA GLY A 428 -8.15 5.66 -27.56
C GLY A 428 -7.33 4.47 -27.06
N LEU A 429 -7.78 3.84 -25.97
CA LEU A 429 -7.08 2.68 -25.43
C LEU A 429 -7.25 1.41 -26.27
N GLY A 430 -8.40 1.24 -26.94
CA GLY A 430 -8.63 0.16 -27.91
C GLY A 430 -7.65 0.22 -29.08
N VAL A 431 -7.48 1.40 -29.68
CA VAL A 431 -6.48 1.65 -30.73
C VAL A 431 -5.06 1.35 -30.22
N ALA A 432 -4.72 1.82 -29.02
CA ALA A 432 -3.41 1.53 -28.42
C ALA A 432 -3.19 0.02 -28.18
N ALA A 433 -4.24 -0.72 -27.83
CA ALA A 433 -4.18 -2.17 -27.63
C ALA A 433 -3.95 -2.91 -28.96
N VAL A 434 -4.70 -2.58 -30.01
CA VAL A 434 -4.57 -3.21 -31.34
C VAL A 434 -3.21 -2.90 -31.97
N THR A 435 -2.69 -1.70 -31.77
CA THR A 435 -1.38 -1.28 -32.31
C THR A 435 -0.19 -1.77 -31.47
N GLY A 436 -0.43 -2.52 -30.38
CA GLY A 436 0.62 -3.07 -29.52
C GLY A 436 1.33 -2.03 -28.63
N ARG A 437 0.74 -0.83 -28.47
CA ARG A 437 1.28 0.29 -27.69
C ARG A 437 0.71 0.41 -26.27
N GLY A 438 -0.26 -0.44 -25.92
CA GLY A 438 -0.88 -0.44 -24.59
C GLY A 438 0.11 -0.71 -23.46
N GLN A 439 0.31 0.28 -22.58
CA GLN A 439 1.23 0.20 -21.44
C GLN A 439 0.56 -0.38 -20.20
N THR A 440 -0.72 -0.05 -20.00
CA THR A 440 -1.48 -0.39 -18.80
C THR A 440 -2.72 -1.21 -19.16
N PRO A 441 -3.02 -2.29 -18.42
CA PRO A 441 -4.20 -3.11 -18.69
C PRO A 441 -5.50 -2.28 -18.64
N PRO A 442 -6.40 -2.41 -19.63
CA PRO A 442 -7.65 -1.64 -19.68
C PRO A 442 -8.51 -1.71 -18.42
N PRO A 443 -8.67 -2.87 -17.74
CA PRO A 443 -9.41 -2.94 -16.47
C PRO A 443 -8.82 -2.05 -15.36
N ARG A 444 -7.49 -1.82 -15.38
CA ARG A 444 -6.80 -0.94 -14.42
C ARG A 444 -7.02 0.54 -14.74
N VAL A 445 -7.09 0.90 -16.02
CA VAL A 445 -7.38 2.27 -16.47
C VAL A 445 -8.80 2.65 -16.08
N VAL A 446 -9.81 1.86 -16.47
CA VAL A 446 -11.21 2.16 -16.14
C VAL A 446 -11.46 2.12 -14.63
N GLY A 447 -10.83 1.19 -13.90
CA GLY A 447 -10.88 1.17 -12.43
C GLY A 447 -10.31 2.44 -11.80
N SER A 448 -9.30 3.05 -12.40
CA SER A 448 -8.78 4.34 -11.95
C SER A 448 -9.75 5.49 -12.21
N TYR A 449 -10.50 5.46 -13.31
CA TYR A 449 -11.60 6.43 -13.54
C TYR A 449 -12.72 6.28 -12.51
N LEU A 450 -13.16 5.05 -12.22
CA LEU A 450 -14.19 4.81 -11.20
C LEU A 450 -13.73 5.35 -9.84
N HIS A 451 -12.48 5.06 -9.46
CA HIS A 451 -11.90 5.55 -8.22
C HIS A 451 -11.85 7.09 -8.15
N MET A 452 -11.50 7.75 -9.25
CA MET A 452 -11.48 9.22 -9.29
C MET A 452 -12.88 9.83 -9.23
N THR A 453 -13.90 9.22 -9.84
CA THR A 453 -15.30 9.63 -9.66
C THR A 453 -15.70 9.53 -8.19
N PHE A 454 -15.42 8.40 -7.53
CA PHE A 454 -15.73 8.24 -6.10
C PHE A 454 -15.00 9.26 -5.23
N ASN A 455 -13.70 9.46 -5.48
CA ASN A 455 -12.91 10.45 -4.77
C ASN A 455 -13.50 11.86 -4.89
N ARG A 456 -13.97 12.26 -6.07
CA ARG A 456 -14.58 13.59 -6.26
C ARG A 456 -15.89 13.74 -5.49
N VAL A 457 -16.70 12.68 -5.43
CA VAL A 457 -17.99 12.66 -4.71
C VAL A 457 -17.78 12.64 -3.19
N PHE A 458 -16.98 11.71 -2.67
CA PHE A 458 -16.90 11.42 -1.22
C PHE A 458 -15.54 11.67 -0.59
N GLY A 459 -14.47 11.70 -1.37
CA GLY A 459 -13.09 11.72 -0.87
C GLY A 459 -12.53 10.32 -0.60
N PRO A 460 -11.43 10.20 0.17
CA PRO A 460 -10.80 8.92 0.49
C PRO A 460 -11.63 8.14 1.53
N ASP A 461 -12.51 7.25 1.06
CA ASP A 461 -13.27 6.28 1.87
C ASP A 461 -13.28 4.91 1.17
N SER A 462 -12.21 4.13 1.40
CA SER A 462 -12.01 2.85 0.71
C SER A 462 -13.07 1.80 1.06
N GLU A 463 -13.67 1.88 2.24
CA GLU A 463 -14.68 0.91 2.67
C GLU A 463 -16.00 1.15 1.92
N ARG A 464 -16.44 2.40 1.85
CA ARG A 464 -17.64 2.78 1.10
C ARG A 464 -17.45 2.58 -0.40
N GLU A 465 -16.28 2.91 -0.94
CA GLU A 465 -15.96 2.69 -2.35
C GLU A 465 -16.10 1.20 -2.71
N ARG A 466 -15.47 0.32 -1.94
CA ARG A 466 -15.55 -1.13 -2.13
C ARG A 466 -16.99 -1.61 -2.05
N ARG A 467 -17.76 -1.17 -1.05
CA ARG A 467 -19.17 -1.54 -0.90
C ARG A 467 -19.99 -1.19 -2.15
N LEU A 468 -19.84 0.03 -2.69
CA LEU A 468 -20.60 0.44 -3.87
C LEU A 468 -20.19 -0.36 -5.12
N LEU A 469 -18.90 -0.68 -5.28
CA LEU A 469 -18.42 -1.52 -6.39
C LEU A 469 -19.01 -2.94 -6.31
N GLU A 470 -19.07 -3.52 -5.11
CA GLU A 470 -19.69 -4.81 -4.88
C GLU A 470 -21.20 -4.80 -5.21
N ILE A 471 -21.90 -3.71 -4.87
CA ILE A 471 -23.32 -3.51 -5.23
C ILE A 471 -23.46 -3.47 -6.75
N LEU A 472 -22.63 -2.69 -7.46
CA LEU A 472 -22.65 -2.58 -8.91
C LEU A 472 -22.44 -3.94 -9.59
N ARG A 473 -21.44 -4.74 -9.16
CA ARG A 473 -21.22 -6.11 -9.67
C ARG A 473 -22.41 -7.02 -9.38
N SER A 474 -23.01 -6.92 -8.20
CA SER A 474 -24.15 -7.76 -7.82
C SER A 474 -25.39 -7.44 -8.66
N VAL A 475 -25.61 -6.16 -8.96
CA VAL A 475 -26.69 -5.70 -9.84
C VAL A 475 -26.45 -6.15 -11.28
N SER A 476 -25.24 -5.98 -11.82
CA SER A 476 -24.94 -6.36 -13.21
C SER A 476 -25.16 -7.86 -13.45
N VAL A 477 -24.62 -8.71 -12.58
CA VAL A 477 -24.79 -10.18 -12.64
C VAL A 477 -26.26 -10.58 -12.52
N ARG A 478 -27.02 -9.90 -11.66
CA ARG A 478 -28.44 -10.20 -11.49
C ARG A 478 -29.24 -9.86 -12.75
N LEU A 479 -29.08 -8.64 -13.27
CA LEU A 479 -29.80 -8.18 -14.46
C LEU A 479 -29.48 -9.07 -15.68
N ASP A 480 -28.23 -9.49 -15.82
CA ASP A 480 -27.82 -10.41 -16.89
C ASP A 480 -28.49 -11.79 -16.78
N ARG A 481 -28.58 -12.35 -15.57
CA ARG A 481 -29.31 -13.60 -15.32
C ARG A 481 -30.79 -13.48 -15.66
N GLU A 482 -31.43 -12.37 -15.28
CA GLU A 482 -32.84 -12.11 -15.60
C GLU A 482 -33.06 -11.97 -17.11
N ARG A 483 -32.16 -11.29 -17.83
CA ARG A 483 -32.16 -11.20 -19.30
C ARG A 483 -32.08 -12.59 -19.94
N SER A 484 -31.12 -13.41 -19.50
CA SER A 484 -30.90 -14.77 -20.00
C SER A 484 -32.10 -15.69 -19.77
N ALA A 485 -32.73 -15.61 -18.59
CA ALA A 485 -33.93 -16.38 -18.26
C ALA A 485 -35.14 -16.02 -19.15
N ARG A 486 -35.32 -14.73 -19.48
CA ARG A 486 -36.36 -14.26 -20.41
C ARG A 486 -36.09 -14.65 -21.87
N GLY A 487 -34.81 -14.74 -22.25
CA GLY A 487 -34.39 -15.21 -23.57
C GLY A 487 -34.62 -16.70 -23.79
N ALA A 488 -34.45 -17.53 -22.76
CA ALA A 488 -34.68 -18.98 -22.82
C ALA A 488 -36.16 -19.40 -22.82
N THR A 489 -37.09 -18.46 -22.57
CA THR A 489 -38.55 -18.69 -22.56
C THR A 489 -39.26 -18.18 -23.82
N ARG A 490 -38.52 -17.63 -24.78
CA ARG A 490 -38.97 -17.28 -26.14
C ARG A 490 -38.36 -18.25 -27.14
#